data_AF-A0A2W6RZN0-F1
#
_entry.id   AF-A0A2W6RZN0-F1
#
_cell.length_a   1.000
_cell.length_b   1.000
_cell.length_c   1.000
_cell.angle_alpha   90.00
_cell.angle_beta   90.00
_cell.angle_gamma   90.00
#
_symmetry.space_group_name_H-M   'P 1'
#
loop_
_entity.id
_entity.type
_entity.pdbx_description
1 polymer ?
#
loop_
_entity_poly.entity_id
_entity_poly.type
_entity_poly.pdbx_seq_one_letter_code
_entity_poly.pdbx_strand_id
1 'polypeptide(L)'
;MGRTPGRYIYAVDRTEEFDRRHSLIAKEAAEAGRFIAIRSLSSKAGNVVSRDFPLMIERSSDEEHVVVIITHEAMKMVDHFVVEGRGWSIIIDEDPKVWSSGSFDLGASTPFWEATYNLEPFAKGYSKLLAKADAPSSRDLAADDLTRPVAALHNRVQRGGAVVNLEAWEELQHRQRLTYFSIWDVTELAVYDRAVVLANSFTSLITYRLTTALHGNVSWKPLSIGQSLAWKGRDLTINYVADDHRAGSTFFGETDAGRRAVAAWSKWVRDNATADQHYWAVNKRRGDLRLPGEQVSPKIAGSNKYRFLTECSVLYSAKASDAENKVFAAMTGGLLDYEAVRRDREFEDLIQIVFRSSLRMPDDVRPVTVTVYDKEQATFLADYFRAAGFPFRTSLNFIDLGLTYKKAKPGRKADPLKVPKTAAERAADYRARKAAAR
;
A
#
# COMPACT_ATOMS: atom_id res chain seq x y z
N MET A 1 -22.94 10.27 9.03
CA MET A 1 -22.89 11.49 8.19
C MET A 1 -24.21 11.76 7.47
N GLY A 2 -24.79 10.86 6.66
CA GLY A 2 -26.07 11.15 5.98
C GLY A 2 -27.25 11.41 6.92
N ARG A 3 -27.32 10.71 8.05
CA ARG A 3 -28.45 10.80 9.01
C ARG A 3 -28.25 11.80 10.17
N THR A 4 -27.03 12.28 10.39
CA THR A 4 -26.67 13.09 11.55
C THR A 4 -26.10 14.41 11.06
N PRO A 5 -26.70 15.56 11.39
CA PRO A 5 -26.16 16.87 11.05
C PRO A 5 -24.78 17.09 11.63
N GLY A 6 -24.01 17.94 10.96
CA GLY A 6 -22.64 18.23 11.31
C GLY A 6 -21.79 18.51 10.09
N ARG A 7 -20.55 18.89 10.35
CA ARG A 7 -19.55 19.24 9.33
C ARG A 7 -18.55 18.11 9.24
N TYR A 8 -18.52 17.43 8.10
CA TYR A 8 -17.72 16.24 7.91
C TYR A 8 -16.72 16.42 6.78
N ILE A 9 -15.50 15.96 6.99
CA ILE A 9 -14.57 15.62 5.93
C ILE A 9 -14.60 14.12 5.74
N TYR A 10 -14.79 13.66 4.52
CA TYR A 10 -14.77 12.25 4.19
C TYR A 10 -13.61 11.96 3.24
N ALA A 11 -12.55 11.36 3.78
CA ALA A 11 -11.35 11.03 3.03
C ALA A 11 -11.46 9.60 2.50
N VAL A 12 -11.20 9.41 1.20
CA VAL A 12 -11.23 8.10 0.52
C VAL A 12 -9.93 7.85 -0.24
N ASP A 13 -9.67 6.60 -0.63
CA ASP A 13 -8.43 6.24 -1.30
C ASP A 13 -8.28 6.87 -2.70
N ARG A 14 -9.38 6.99 -3.45
CA ARG A 14 -9.39 7.37 -4.87
C ARG A 14 -10.57 8.25 -5.26
N THR A 15 -10.34 9.09 -6.27
CA THR A 15 -11.34 9.98 -6.87
C THR A 15 -12.53 9.25 -7.48
N GLU A 16 -12.33 8.03 -7.96
CA GLU A 16 -13.33 7.19 -8.60
C GLU A 16 -14.45 6.79 -7.63
N GLU A 17 -14.19 6.85 -6.32
CA GLU A 17 -15.21 6.58 -5.30
C GLU A 17 -16.10 7.80 -5.01
N PHE A 18 -15.73 9.01 -5.46
CA PHE A 18 -16.42 10.25 -5.08
C PHE A 18 -17.91 10.21 -5.43
N ASP A 19 -18.26 9.89 -6.69
CA ASP A 19 -19.66 9.86 -7.16
C ASP A 19 -20.50 8.82 -6.42
N ARG A 20 -19.90 7.66 -6.14
CA ARG A 20 -20.55 6.60 -5.38
C ARG A 20 -20.81 7.05 -3.94
N ARG A 21 -19.81 7.64 -3.28
CA ARG A 21 -19.94 8.13 -1.91
C ARG A 21 -20.93 9.27 -1.81
N HIS A 22 -20.88 10.21 -2.75
CA HIS A 22 -21.88 11.28 -2.89
C HIS A 22 -23.30 10.70 -2.96
N SER A 23 -23.54 9.75 -3.87
CA SER A 23 -24.85 9.12 -4.06
C SER A 23 -25.34 8.41 -2.80
N LEU A 24 -24.48 7.67 -2.10
CA LEU A 24 -24.84 6.96 -0.86
C LEU A 24 -25.18 7.94 0.28
N ILE A 25 -24.38 9.00 0.44
CA ILE A 25 -24.61 10.00 1.49
C ILE A 25 -25.90 10.77 1.22
N ALA A 26 -26.13 11.19 -0.03
CA ALA A 26 -27.35 11.89 -0.44
C ALA A 26 -28.59 11.02 -0.23
N LYS A 27 -28.51 9.73 -0.59
CA LYS A 27 -29.59 8.77 -0.37
C LYS A 27 -29.95 8.64 1.11
N GLU A 28 -28.96 8.42 1.97
CA GLU A 28 -29.16 8.27 3.42
C GLU A 28 -29.69 9.56 4.07
N ALA A 29 -29.31 10.74 3.56
CA ALA A 29 -29.86 12.01 4.01
C ALA A 29 -31.32 12.19 3.58
N ALA A 30 -31.65 11.84 2.33
CA ALA A 30 -33.01 11.89 1.81
C ALA A 30 -33.95 10.94 2.58
N GLU A 31 -33.50 9.70 2.86
CA GLU A 31 -34.25 8.73 3.68
C GLU A 31 -34.48 9.23 5.12
N ALA A 32 -33.56 10.05 5.64
CA ALA A 32 -33.71 10.70 6.94
C ALA A 32 -34.47 12.04 6.89
N GLY A 33 -34.95 12.48 5.72
CA GLY A 33 -35.66 13.75 5.55
C GLY A 33 -34.78 14.98 5.76
N ARG A 34 -33.48 14.89 5.45
CA ARG A 34 -32.50 15.95 5.70
C ARG A 34 -31.92 16.53 4.41
N PHE A 35 -31.65 17.83 4.44
CA PHE A 35 -30.82 18.48 3.45
C PHE A 35 -29.35 18.38 3.87
N ILE A 36 -28.48 18.05 2.91
CA ILE A 36 -27.04 17.97 3.13
C ILE A 36 -26.32 18.55 1.92
N ALA A 37 -25.38 19.46 2.16
CA ALA A 37 -24.46 19.90 1.11
C ALA A 37 -23.32 18.89 0.98
N ILE A 38 -23.09 18.38 -0.23
CA ILE A 38 -21.98 17.47 -0.50
C ILE A 38 -21.07 18.12 -1.52
N ARG A 39 -19.80 18.30 -1.16
CA ARG A 39 -18.78 18.93 -2.00
C ARG A 39 -17.59 18.00 -2.13
N SER A 40 -16.85 18.12 -3.22
CA SER A 40 -15.69 17.26 -3.48
C SER A 40 -14.50 18.09 -3.94
N LEU A 41 -13.30 17.78 -3.45
CA LEU A 41 -12.06 18.41 -3.88
C LEU A 41 -11.10 17.37 -4.45
N SER A 42 -10.76 17.55 -5.73
CA SER A 42 -9.73 16.74 -6.39
C SER A 42 -8.99 17.50 -7.47
N SER A 43 -7.71 17.19 -7.64
CA SER A 43 -6.90 17.71 -8.74
C SER A 43 -7.41 17.27 -10.10
N LYS A 44 -8.01 16.07 -10.22
CA LYS A 44 -8.66 15.60 -11.45
C LYS A 44 -9.83 16.47 -11.89
N ALA A 45 -10.55 17.08 -10.93
CA ALA A 45 -11.61 18.04 -11.21
C ALA A 45 -11.09 19.49 -11.35
N GLY A 46 -9.77 19.68 -11.53
CA GLY A 46 -9.17 21.00 -11.73
C GLY A 46 -8.90 21.80 -10.44
N ASN A 47 -9.14 21.22 -9.26
CA ASN A 47 -8.89 21.92 -7.99
C ASN A 47 -7.40 21.96 -7.65
N VAL A 48 -6.95 23.07 -7.10
CA VAL A 48 -5.68 23.16 -6.38
C VAL A 48 -6.00 22.89 -4.91
N VAL A 49 -6.02 21.62 -4.54
CA VAL A 49 -6.54 21.15 -3.24
C VAL A 49 -5.97 21.92 -2.05
N SER A 50 -4.67 22.21 -2.01
CA SER A 50 -4.04 22.96 -0.91
C SER A 50 -4.55 24.40 -0.77
N ARG A 51 -4.96 25.03 -1.87
CA ARG A 51 -5.55 26.38 -1.90
C ARG A 51 -7.06 26.34 -1.68
N ASP A 52 -7.73 25.40 -2.33
CA ASP A 52 -9.19 25.35 -2.39
C ASP A 52 -9.79 24.76 -1.10
N PHE A 53 -9.04 23.93 -0.37
CA PHE A 53 -9.49 23.35 0.90
C PHE A 53 -9.74 24.41 1.99
N PRO A 54 -8.82 25.32 2.33
CA PRO A 54 -9.10 26.41 3.27
C PRO A 54 -10.34 27.24 2.91
N LEU A 55 -10.48 27.62 1.64
CA LEU A 55 -11.62 28.39 1.14
C LEU A 55 -12.93 27.60 1.25
N MET A 56 -12.88 26.29 1.00
CA MET A 56 -14.04 25.40 1.13
C MET A 56 -14.50 25.30 2.58
N ILE A 57 -13.56 25.13 3.51
CA ILE A 57 -13.85 25.07 4.95
C ILE A 57 -14.46 26.39 5.41
N GLU A 58 -13.88 27.53 5.05
CA GLU A 58 -14.40 28.86 5.39
C GLU A 58 -15.84 29.05 4.88
N ARG A 59 -16.08 28.86 3.58
CA ARG A 59 -17.42 29.03 2.97
C ARG A 59 -18.47 28.08 3.52
N SER A 60 -18.06 26.89 3.96
CA SER A 60 -18.98 25.87 4.48
C SER A 60 -19.15 25.94 6.00
N SER A 61 -18.46 26.87 6.69
CA SER A 61 -18.49 26.93 8.16
C SER A 61 -19.83 27.40 8.70
N ASP A 62 -20.63 28.13 7.91
CA ASP A 62 -21.99 28.54 8.31
C ASP A 62 -23.05 27.47 8.04
N GLU A 63 -22.69 26.37 7.38
CA GLU A 63 -23.62 25.29 7.07
C GLU A 63 -23.76 24.33 8.24
N GLU A 64 -25.01 24.00 8.58
CA GLU A 64 -25.33 23.05 9.66
C GLU A 64 -25.00 21.60 9.27
N HIS A 65 -25.17 21.24 8.00
CA HIS A 65 -24.96 19.88 7.52
C HIS A 65 -24.24 19.84 6.17
N VAL A 66 -22.94 19.56 6.22
CA VAL A 66 -22.06 19.54 5.05
C VAL A 66 -21.09 18.37 5.11
N VAL A 67 -20.81 17.78 3.93
CA VAL A 67 -19.73 16.80 3.74
C VAL A 67 -18.79 17.28 2.64
N VAL A 68 -17.50 17.36 2.94
CA VAL A 68 -16.43 17.60 1.97
C VAL A 68 -15.67 16.30 1.73
N ILE A 69 -15.76 15.78 0.51
CA ILE A 69 -15.08 14.55 0.09
C ILE A 69 -13.70 14.90 -0.47
N ILE A 70 -12.66 14.26 0.06
CA ILE A 70 -11.26 14.42 -0.37
C ILE A 70 -10.60 13.05 -0.56
N THR A 71 -9.42 13.01 -1.19
CA THR A 71 -8.60 11.79 -1.23
C THR A 71 -7.66 11.70 -0.01
N HIS A 72 -7.12 10.51 0.28
CA HIS A 72 -6.04 10.35 1.26
C HIS A 72 -4.80 11.18 0.94
N GLU A 73 -4.44 11.31 -0.34
CA GLU A 73 -3.33 12.16 -0.75
C GLU A 73 -3.66 13.65 -0.50
N ALA A 74 -4.88 14.09 -0.83
CA ALA A 74 -5.35 15.43 -0.50
C ALA A 74 -5.28 15.71 1.01
N MET A 75 -5.77 14.77 1.83
CA MET A 75 -5.71 14.85 3.29
C MET A 75 -4.27 15.10 3.77
N LYS A 76 -3.30 14.31 3.30
CA LYS A 76 -1.88 14.45 3.69
C LYS A 76 -1.21 15.75 3.19
N MET A 77 -1.87 16.54 2.35
CA MET A 77 -1.32 17.73 1.70
C MET A 77 -1.96 19.05 2.13
N VAL A 78 -3.12 19.03 2.79
CA VAL A 78 -3.79 20.26 3.21
C VAL A 78 -3.22 20.77 4.53
N ASP A 79 -3.54 22.02 4.86
CA ASP A 79 -3.40 22.54 6.21
C ASP A 79 -4.68 22.22 6.98
N HIS A 80 -4.57 21.37 8.00
CA HIS A 80 -5.70 20.97 8.82
C HIS A 80 -6.09 22.05 9.85
N PHE A 81 -5.18 22.95 10.23
CA PHE A 81 -5.42 23.94 11.28
C PHE A 81 -6.59 24.88 10.96
N VAL A 82 -6.91 25.06 9.68
CA VAL A 82 -8.07 25.84 9.21
C VAL A 82 -9.43 25.33 9.72
N VAL A 83 -9.50 24.10 10.24
CA VAL A 83 -10.73 23.53 10.82
C VAL A 83 -10.83 23.68 12.33
N GLU A 84 -9.75 24.12 13.01
CA GLU A 84 -9.66 24.18 14.46
C GLU A 84 -10.77 25.07 15.04
N GLY A 85 -11.49 24.56 16.04
CA GLY A 85 -12.58 25.27 16.69
C GLY A 85 -13.85 25.48 15.85
N ARG A 86 -13.92 24.89 14.65
CA ARG A 86 -15.06 25.08 13.70
C ARG A 86 -16.06 23.92 13.67
N GLY A 87 -15.91 22.93 14.56
CA GLY A 87 -16.87 21.83 14.71
C GLY A 87 -16.80 20.75 13.63
N TRP A 88 -15.62 20.56 13.01
CA TRP A 88 -15.44 19.58 11.94
C TRP A 88 -15.02 18.22 12.49
N SER A 89 -15.58 17.16 11.91
CA SER A 89 -15.14 15.78 12.10
C SER A 89 -14.54 15.23 10.81
N ILE A 90 -13.52 14.38 10.90
CA ILE A 90 -12.95 13.65 9.76
C ILE A 90 -13.22 12.15 9.86
N ILE A 91 -13.64 11.57 8.75
CA ILE A 91 -13.83 10.12 8.58
C ILE A 91 -12.94 9.69 7.42
N ILE A 92 -12.06 8.72 7.67
CA ILE A 92 -11.09 8.20 6.73
C ILE A 92 -11.52 6.78 6.38
N ASP A 93 -11.80 6.52 5.11
CA ASP A 93 -12.26 5.24 4.60
C ASP A 93 -11.11 4.46 3.95
N GLU A 94 -10.91 3.21 4.38
CA GLU A 94 -9.72 2.40 4.10
C GLU A 94 -8.45 2.93 4.79
N ASP A 95 -7.34 2.21 4.64
CA ASP A 95 -6.04 2.61 5.21
C ASP A 95 -5.43 3.80 4.44
N PRO A 96 -5.17 4.96 5.08
CA PRO A 96 -4.62 6.14 4.42
C PRO A 96 -3.17 5.98 3.94
N LYS A 97 -2.48 4.91 4.34
CA LYS A 97 -1.04 4.69 4.13
C LYS A 97 -0.25 5.95 4.48
N VAL A 98 0.06 6.07 5.77
CA VAL A 98 0.74 7.24 6.35
C VAL A 98 2.22 7.35 5.97
N TRP A 99 2.74 6.43 5.16
CA TRP A 99 4.13 6.45 4.73
C TRP A 99 4.21 6.30 3.21
N SER A 100 5.29 6.82 2.63
CA SER A 100 5.65 6.56 1.24
C SER A 100 7.16 6.49 1.09
N SER A 101 7.62 5.87 0.00
CA SER A 101 9.03 5.77 -0.34
C SER A 101 9.21 5.98 -1.83
N GLY A 102 10.38 6.46 -2.21
CA GLY A 102 10.77 6.58 -3.60
C GLY A 102 12.27 6.59 -3.74
N SER A 103 12.74 6.68 -4.98
CA SER A 103 14.16 6.74 -5.26
C SER A 103 14.45 7.61 -6.47
N PHE A 104 15.60 8.27 -6.45
CA PHE A 104 16.14 9.06 -7.54
C PHE A 104 17.52 8.54 -7.90
N ASP A 105 17.80 8.42 -9.20
CA ASP A 105 19.15 8.18 -9.69
C ASP A 105 19.78 9.56 -9.98
N LEU A 106 20.72 9.97 -9.14
CA LEU A 106 21.22 11.35 -8.99
C LEU A 106 22.52 11.65 -9.74
N GLY A 107 22.98 10.75 -10.63
CA GLY A 107 24.31 10.78 -11.25
C GLY A 107 24.91 12.18 -11.49
N ALA A 108 24.27 13.01 -12.32
CA ALA A 108 24.73 14.37 -12.61
C ALA A 108 24.13 15.46 -11.70
N SER A 109 23.04 15.16 -10.99
CA SER A 109 22.29 16.14 -10.19
C SER A 109 22.74 16.21 -8.72
N THR A 110 23.67 15.38 -8.26
CA THR A 110 24.15 15.39 -6.86
C THR A 110 24.47 16.80 -6.32
N PRO A 111 25.18 17.68 -7.06
CA PRO A 111 25.47 19.03 -6.56
C PRO A 111 24.22 19.87 -6.26
N PHE A 112 23.15 19.69 -7.04
CA PHE A 112 21.88 20.36 -6.76
C PHE A 112 21.25 19.89 -5.44
N TRP A 113 21.29 18.59 -5.16
CA TRP A 113 20.73 18.03 -3.92
C TRP A 113 21.52 18.47 -2.71
N GLU A 114 22.85 18.42 -2.79
CA GLU A 114 23.75 18.90 -1.74
C GLU A 114 23.57 20.41 -1.50
N ALA A 115 23.39 21.20 -2.55
CA ALA A 115 23.11 22.64 -2.43
C ALA A 115 21.73 22.94 -1.82
N THR A 116 20.74 22.05 -2.01
CA THR A 116 19.35 22.28 -1.60
C THR A 116 19.06 21.79 -0.18
N TYR A 117 19.73 20.72 0.27
CA TYR A 117 19.37 20.04 1.52
C TYR A 117 20.57 19.79 2.43
N ASN A 118 20.30 19.86 3.74
CA ASN A 118 21.18 19.34 4.78
C ASN A 118 20.79 17.89 5.12
N LEU A 119 21.79 17.11 5.55
CA LEU A 119 21.60 15.79 6.14
C LEU A 119 21.78 15.90 7.65
N GLU A 120 20.76 15.54 8.41
CA GLU A 120 20.84 15.41 9.86
C GLU A 120 20.85 13.92 10.22
N PRO A 121 21.84 13.43 11.01
CA PRO A 121 21.89 12.02 11.39
C PRO A 121 20.59 11.55 12.04
N PHE A 122 20.06 10.43 11.55
CA PHE A 122 18.81 9.85 12.06
C PHE A 122 19.03 8.44 12.61
N ALA A 123 19.66 7.59 11.81
CA ALA A 123 20.04 6.23 12.19
C ALA A 123 21.25 5.79 11.36
N LYS A 124 21.88 4.67 11.71
CA LYS A 124 22.99 4.14 10.92
C LYS A 124 22.57 3.90 9.47
N GLY A 125 23.24 4.56 8.53
CA GLY A 125 22.95 4.53 7.09
C GLY A 125 21.81 5.46 6.65
N TYR A 126 21.27 6.30 7.53
CA TYR A 126 20.10 7.14 7.25
C TYR A 126 20.20 8.53 7.90
N SER A 127 19.77 9.54 7.16
CA SER A 127 19.69 10.92 7.62
C SER A 127 18.32 11.52 7.32
N LYS A 128 17.85 12.40 8.19
CA LYS A 128 16.74 13.30 7.88
C LYS A 128 17.19 14.29 6.82
N LEU A 129 16.32 14.55 5.86
CA LEU A 129 16.55 15.53 4.82
C LEU A 129 15.90 16.85 5.26
N LEU A 130 16.69 17.90 5.40
CA LEU A 130 16.23 19.23 5.82
C LEU A 130 16.47 20.23 4.69
N ALA A 131 15.46 21.01 4.31
CA ALA A 131 15.64 22.08 3.33
C ALA A 131 16.56 23.17 3.91
N LYS A 132 17.52 23.64 3.11
CA LYS A 132 18.32 24.82 3.45
C LYS A 132 17.47 26.08 3.34
N ALA A 133 17.90 27.17 3.98
CA ALA A 133 17.14 28.42 4.02
C ALA A 133 16.94 29.06 2.64
N ASP A 134 17.88 28.83 1.72
CA ASP A 134 17.88 29.28 0.34
C ASP A 134 17.34 28.23 -0.65
N ALA A 135 16.76 27.13 -0.15
CA ALA A 135 16.18 26.11 -1.01
C ALA A 135 15.00 26.68 -1.83
N PRO A 136 14.86 26.31 -3.11
CA PRO A 136 13.74 26.73 -3.94
C PRO A 136 12.40 26.27 -3.35
N SER A 137 11.33 27.03 -3.62
CA SER A 137 10.01 26.62 -3.17
C SER A 137 9.53 25.39 -3.96
N SER A 138 8.60 24.62 -3.38
CA SER A 138 7.94 23.51 -4.09
C SER A 138 7.28 23.94 -5.40
N ARG A 139 6.84 25.20 -5.50
CA ARG A 139 6.24 25.76 -6.71
C ARG A 139 7.29 25.97 -7.80
N ASP A 140 8.45 26.50 -7.43
CA ASP A 140 9.56 26.71 -8.37
C ASP A 140 10.06 25.38 -8.91
N LEU A 141 10.21 24.39 -8.02
CA LEU A 141 10.57 23.01 -8.40
C LEU A 141 9.53 22.36 -9.32
N ALA A 142 8.23 22.59 -9.09
CA ALA A 142 7.17 22.01 -9.93
C ALA A 142 7.10 22.64 -11.34
N ALA A 143 7.48 23.92 -11.45
CA ALA A 143 7.48 24.67 -12.70
C ALA A 143 8.62 24.25 -13.64
N ASP A 144 9.75 23.82 -13.09
CA ASP A 144 10.93 23.39 -13.84
C ASP A 144 10.87 21.90 -14.23
N ASP A 145 11.11 21.58 -15.51
CA ASP A 145 10.97 20.21 -16.03
C ASP A 145 11.95 19.20 -15.41
N LEU A 146 13.16 19.65 -15.05
CA LEU A 146 14.21 18.77 -14.50
C LEU A 146 13.97 18.46 -13.02
N THR A 147 13.39 19.41 -12.29
CA THR A 147 13.18 19.31 -10.84
C THR A 147 11.74 18.98 -10.44
N ARG A 148 10.79 18.99 -11.38
CA ARG A 148 9.39 18.60 -11.14
C ARG A 148 9.22 17.27 -10.39
N PRO A 149 9.99 16.20 -10.67
CA PRO A 149 9.89 14.95 -9.91
C PRO A 149 10.26 15.08 -8.42
N VAL A 150 11.04 16.11 -8.06
CA VAL A 150 11.53 16.37 -6.71
C VAL A 150 10.50 17.15 -5.87
N ALA A 151 9.62 17.93 -6.49
CA ALA A 151 8.67 18.80 -5.81
C ALA A 151 7.80 18.07 -4.76
N ALA A 152 7.38 16.83 -5.08
CA ALA A 152 6.61 16.00 -4.15
C ALA A 152 7.41 15.58 -2.91
N LEU A 153 8.71 15.29 -3.05
CA LEU A 153 9.58 15.05 -1.89
C LEU A 153 9.84 16.36 -1.14
N HIS A 154 10.11 17.45 -1.83
CA HIS A 154 10.41 18.74 -1.21
C HIS A 154 9.28 19.20 -0.27
N ASN A 155 8.02 19.07 -0.71
CA ASN A 155 6.85 19.32 0.15
C ASN A 155 6.86 18.50 1.45
N ARG A 156 7.36 17.26 1.40
CA ARG A 156 7.43 16.37 2.58
C ARG A 156 8.63 16.70 3.47
N VAL A 157 9.73 17.14 2.88
CA VAL A 157 10.90 17.68 3.60
C VAL A 157 10.50 18.91 4.40
N GLN A 158 9.75 19.83 3.80
CA GLN A 158 9.25 21.04 4.49
C GLN A 158 8.35 20.72 5.70
N ARG A 159 7.71 19.55 5.71
CA ARG A 159 6.91 19.05 6.84
C ARG A 159 7.70 18.18 7.84
N GLY A 160 9.01 18.06 7.68
CA GLY A 160 9.90 17.36 8.62
C GLY A 160 9.83 15.82 8.57
N GLY A 161 9.08 15.25 7.62
CA GLY A 161 8.77 13.83 7.60
C GLY A 161 9.70 12.96 6.75
N ALA A 162 10.74 13.50 6.11
CA ALA A 162 11.54 12.81 5.10
C ALA A 162 12.92 12.34 5.59
N VAL A 163 13.20 11.04 5.42
CA VAL A 163 14.48 10.39 5.71
C VAL A 163 15.05 9.79 4.43
N VAL A 164 16.36 9.86 4.25
CA VAL A 164 17.07 9.29 3.11
C VAL A 164 18.11 8.28 3.55
N ASN A 165 18.44 7.32 2.68
CA ASN A 165 19.41 6.26 2.95
C ASN A 165 20.88 6.70 2.86
N LEU A 166 21.21 7.95 3.21
CA LEU A 166 22.56 8.53 3.17
C LEU A 166 22.98 8.96 4.58
N GLU A 167 24.24 8.76 4.95
CA GLU A 167 24.89 9.45 6.06
C GLU A 167 25.56 10.73 5.57
N ALA A 168 26.16 10.68 4.37
CA ALA A 168 26.86 11.81 3.76
C ALA A 168 26.64 11.88 2.23
N TRP A 169 26.73 13.06 1.64
CA TRP A 169 26.48 13.27 0.20
C TRP A 169 27.52 12.56 -0.69
N GLU A 170 28.75 12.41 -0.19
CA GLU A 170 29.87 11.76 -0.87
C GLU A 170 29.58 10.30 -1.23
N GLU A 171 28.69 9.62 -0.50
CA GLU A 171 28.28 8.25 -0.81
C GLU A 171 27.64 8.13 -2.21
N LEU A 172 27.03 9.20 -2.73
CA LEU A 172 26.42 9.21 -4.06
C LEU A 172 27.45 9.12 -5.19
N GLN A 173 28.74 9.40 -4.92
CA GLN A 173 29.82 9.19 -5.89
C GLN A 173 29.95 7.71 -6.29
N HIS A 174 29.56 6.79 -5.42
CA HIS A 174 29.75 5.35 -5.63
C HIS A 174 28.48 4.58 -5.99
N ARG A 175 27.30 5.03 -5.51
CA ARG A 175 26.05 4.29 -5.69
C ARG A 175 24.99 5.02 -6.52
N GLN A 176 25.18 6.30 -6.82
CA GLN A 176 24.32 7.22 -7.62
C GLN A 176 22.82 7.22 -7.33
N ARG A 177 22.31 6.40 -6.41
CA ARG A 177 20.88 6.25 -6.12
C ARG A 177 20.58 6.70 -4.70
N LEU A 178 19.67 7.66 -4.59
CA LEU A 178 19.06 8.11 -3.35
C LEU A 178 17.72 7.39 -3.17
N THR A 179 17.47 6.80 -2.02
CA THR A 179 16.15 6.29 -1.64
C THR A 179 15.64 7.10 -0.46
N TYR A 180 14.43 7.63 -0.58
CA TYR A 180 13.78 8.39 0.48
C TYR A 180 12.58 7.62 1.02
N PHE A 181 12.26 7.93 2.27
CA PHE A 181 11.11 7.46 3.02
C PHE A 181 10.49 8.68 3.66
N SER A 182 9.16 8.77 3.64
CA SER A 182 8.46 9.84 4.31
C SER A 182 7.29 9.30 5.11
N ILE A 183 7.07 9.86 6.29
CA ILE A 183 5.93 9.57 7.16
C ILE A 183 5.13 10.86 7.31
N TRP A 184 3.83 10.78 7.11
CA TRP A 184 2.89 11.86 7.40
C TRP A 184 2.57 11.86 8.89
N ASP A 185 2.60 13.04 9.49
CA ASP A 185 2.30 13.22 10.90
C ASP A 185 0.78 13.16 11.13
N VAL A 186 0.33 12.03 11.68
CA VAL A 186 -1.10 11.83 11.98
C VAL A 186 -1.60 12.74 13.10
N THR A 187 -0.71 13.38 13.87
CA THR A 187 -1.12 14.31 14.93
C THR A 187 -1.71 15.61 14.35
N GLU A 188 -1.49 15.90 13.07
CA GLU A 188 -2.19 16.97 12.34
C GLU A 188 -3.72 16.82 12.39
N LEU A 189 -4.25 15.61 12.66
CA LEU A 189 -5.69 15.37 12.80
C LEU A 189 -6.26 15.75 14.19
N ALA A 190 -5.43 16.19 15.14
CA ALA A 190 -5.87 16.53 16.49
C ALA A 190 -6.81 17.76 16.55
N VAL A 191 -6.79 18.59 15.51
CA VAL A 191 -7.64 19.80 15.37
C VAL A 191 -9.12 19.50 15.08
N TYR A 192 -9.45 18.25 14.76
CA TYR A 192 -10.83 17.82 14.53
C TYR A 192 -11.52 17.43 15.83
N ASP A 193 -12.80 17.78 15.98
CA ASP A 193 -13.64 17.32 17.10
C ASP A 193 -13.66 15.79 17.21
N ARG A 194 -13.54 15.12 16.06
CA ARG A 194 -13.47 13.67 15.95
C ARG A 194 -12.74 13.24 14.68
N ALA A 195 -11.79 12.32 14.83
CA ALA A 195 -11.16 11.60 13.73
C ALA A 195 -11.49 10.10 13.81
N VAL A 196 -11.97 9.52 12.71
CA VAL A 196 -12.33 8.09 12.62
C VAL A 196 -11.63 7.47 11.42
N VAL A 197 -10.96 6.33 11.64
CA VAL A 197 -10.39 5.50 10.56
C VAL A 197 -11.22 4.23 10.42
N LEU A 198 -11.72 3.98 9.22
CA LEU A 198 -12.51 2.81 8.85
C LEU A 198 -11.66 1.90 7.95
N ALA A 199 -10.81 1.07 8.56
CA ALA A 199 -9.94 0.14 7.85
C ALA A 199 -10.10 -1.29 8.36
N ASN A 200 -10.03 -2.27 7.44
CA ASN A 200 -10.08 -3.68 7.80
C ASN A 200 -8.86 -4.05 8.66
N SER A 201 -9.13 -4.75 9.78
CA SER A 201 -8.09 -5.18 10.73
C SER A 201 -7.04 -4.10 11.05
N PHE A 202 -7.49 -2.86 11.29
CA PHE A 202 -6.63 -1.66 11.38
C PHE A 202 -5.40 -1.84 12.28
N THR A 203 -5.56 -2.49 13.43
CA THR A 203 -4.47 -2.73 14.40
C THR A 203 -3.34 -3.62 13.87
N SER A 204 -3.58 -4.36 12.78
CA SER A 204 -2.57 -5.18 12.12
C SER A 204 -1.75 -4.41 11.07
N LEU A 205 -2.23 -3.25 10.62
CA LEU A 205 -1.66 -2.48 9.52
C LEU A 205 -0.41 -1.69 9.92
N ILE A 206 0.44 -1.38 8.94
CA ILE A 206 1.65 -0.58 9.17
C ILE A 206 1.29 0.81 9.71
N THR A 207 0.19 1.40 9.23
CA THR A 207 -0.27 2.72 9.70
C THR A 207 -0.46 2.76 11.21
N TYR A 208 -1.23 1.82 11.78
CA TYR A 208 -1.42 1.74 13.23
C TYR A 208 -0.10 1.58 13.96
N ARG A 209 0.74 0.64 13.51
CA ARG A 209 2.01 0.31 14.16
C ARG A 209 3.02 1.47 14.11
N LEU A 210 3.14 2.16 12.98
CA LEU A 210 3.98 3.36 12.84
C LEU A 210 3.50 4.46 13.76
N THR A 211 2.19 4.75 13.75
CA THR A 211 1.63 5.78 14.61
C THR A 211 1.90 5.47 16.08
N THR A 212 1.61 4.25 16.53
CA THR A 212 1.83 3.87 17.93
C THR A 212 3.31 3.88 18.32
N ALA A 213 4.22 3.53 17.41
CA ALA A 213 5.65 3.55 17.69
C ALA A 213 6.24 4.96 17.71
N LEU A 214 5.75 5.87 16.86
CA LEU A 214 6.33 7.20 16.67
C LEU A 214 5.62 8.30 17.47
N HIS A 215 4.34 8.13 17.79
CA HIS A 215 3.49 9.14 18.43
C HIS A 215 2.83 8.58 19.69
N GLY A 216 3.57 8.55 20.80
CA GLY A 216 3.09 8.02 22.08
C GLY A 216 1.89 8.76 22.69
N ASN A 217 1.60 9.97 22.21
CA ASN A 217 0.43 10.77 22.58
C ASN A 217 -0.85 10.41 21.80
N VAL A 218 -0.76 9.57 20.76
CA VAL A 218 -1.92 9.14 19.97
C VAL A 218 -2.53 7.88 20.59
N SER A 219 -3.82 7.95 20.93
CA SER A 219 -4.60 6.82 21.44
C SER A 219 -5.66 6.39 20.44
N TRP A 220 -5.59 5.13 20.00
CA TRP A 220 -6.59 4.52 19.14
C TRP A 220 -7.68 3.87 19.98
N LYS A 221 -8.94 4.28 19.78
CA LYS A 221 -10.10 3.71 20.47
C LYS A 221 -10.96 2.92 19.48
N PRO A 222 -11.36 1.68 19.79
CA PRO A 222 -12.25 0.92 18.94
C PRO A 222 -13.59 1.64 18.85
N LEU A 223 -14.10 1.78 17.63
CA LEU A 223 -15.45 2.26 17.37
C LEU A 223 -16.33 1.06 17.03
N SER A 224 -17.27 0.73 17.91
CA SER A 224 -18.30 -0.26 17.59
C SER A 224 -19.30 0.38 16.63
N ILE A 225 -19.30 -0.11 15.39
CA ILE A 225 -20.34 0.18 14.43
C ILE A 225 -21.30 -1.00 14.57
N GLY A 226 -22.49 -0.78 15.17
CA GLY A 226 -23.45 -1.87 15.32
C GLY A 226 -23.69 -2.52 13.96
N GLN A 227 -23.31 -3.79 13.79
CA GLN A 227 -23.63 -4.56 12.60
C GLN A 227 -24.56 -5.72 12.94
N SER A 228 -25.63 -5.80 12.16
CA SER A 228 -26.81 -6.64 12.32
C SER A 228 -26.85 -7.82 11.34
N LEU A 229 -25.76 -8.10 10.62
CA LEU A 229 -25.75 -9.13 9.58
C LEU A 229 -25.23 -10.45 10.15
N ALA A 230 -26.14 -11.42 10.30
CA ALA A 230 -25.79 -12.79 10.62
C ALA A 230 -25.21 -13.49 9.39
N TRP A 231 -23.93 -13.87 9.45
CA TRP A 231 -23.27 -14.63 8.40
C TRP A 231 -23.75 -16.09 8.40
N LYS A 232 -24.10 -16.63 7.23
CA LYS A 232 -24.41 -18.06 7.06
C LYS A 232 -23.15 -18.86 6.76
N GLY A 233 -23.08 -20.06 7.34
CA GLY A 233 -21.97 -20.98 7.10
C GLY A 233 -21.99 -21.57 5.68
N ARG A 234 -20.80 -21.83 5.15
CA ARG A 234 -20.57 -22.43 3.82
C ARG A 234 -19.18 -23.07 3.75
N ASP A 235 -18.94 -23.86 2.72
CA ASP A 235 -17.63 -24.47 2.49
C ASP A 235 -16.68 -23.49 1.80
N LEU A 236 -15.44 -23.44 2.30
CA LEU A 236 -14.36 -22.64 1.72
C LEU A 236 -13.16 -23.54 1.45
N THR A 237 -12.90 -23.84 0.18
CA THR A 237 -11.71 -24.59 -0.23
C THR A 237 -10.61 -23.63 -0.64
N ILE A 238 -9.44 -23.74 -0.02
CA ILE A 238 -8.25 -22.96 -0.37
C ILE A 238 -7.19 -23.90 -0.95
N ASN A 239 -7.01 -23.83 -2.26
CA ASN A 239 -5.97 -24.57 -2.98
C ASN A 239 -4.64 -23.79 -2.93
N TYR A 240 -3.53 -24.51 -2.77
CA TYR A 240 -2.18 -23.96 -2.92
C TYR A 240 -1.27 -24.94 -3.68
N VAL A 241 -0.27 -24.43 -4.38
CA VAL A 241 0.55 -25.23 -5.32
C VAL A 241 2.02 -25.36 -4.92
N ALA A 242 2.49 -24.56 -3.97
CA ALA A 242 3.85 -24.58 -3.47
C ALA A 242 3.88 -24.81 -1.94
N ASP A 243 4.47 -25.93 -1.52
CA ASP A 243 4.63 -26.28 -0.09
C ASP A 243 6.02 -25.89 0.45
N ASP A 244 7.04 -25.87 -0.41
CA ASP A 244 8.46 -25.73 -0.05
C ASP A 244 9.04 -24.32 -0.28
N HIS A 245 8.30 -23.41 -0.89
CA HIS A 245 8.74 -22.04 -1.14
C HIS A 245 7.59 -21.03 -1.25
N ARG A 246 7.94 -19.76 -1.03
CA ARG A 246 7.01 -18.62 -1.05
C ARG A 246 6.87 -18.02 -2.45
N ALA A 247 5.72 -17.44 -2.75
CA ALA A 247 5.52 -16.55 -3.88
C ALA A 247 6.53 -15.40 -3.86
N GLY A 248 7.05 -14.99 -5.02
CA GLY A 248 8.01 -13.90 -5.08
C GLY A 248 8.13 -13.29 -6.46
N SER A 249 7.94 -11.98 -6.57
CA SER A 249 7.97 -11.27 -7.86
C SER A 249 9.29 -11.48 -8.62
N THR A 250 10.42 -11.42 -7.93
CA THR A 250 11.76 -11.72 -8.47
C THR A 250 11.89 -13.20 -8.83
N PHE A 251 11.49 -14.11 -7.94
CA PHE A 251 11.53 -15.56 -8.23
C PHE A 251 10.78 -15.88 -9.53
N PHE A 252 9.53 -15.43 -9.63
CA PHE A 252 8.67 -15.67 -10.75
C PHE A 252 9.15 -15.00 -12.07
N GLY A 253 9.95 -13.93 -11.99
CA GLY A 253 10.32 -13.11 -13.14
C GLY A 253 11.72 -13.40 -13.66
N GLU A 254 12.66 -13.60 -12.74
CA GLU A 254 14.09 -13.63 -13.03
C GLU A 254 14.65 -15.05 -13.09
N THR A 255 13.93 -16.05 -12.57
CA THR A 255 14.40 -17.45 -12.55
C THR A 255 13.63 -18.35 -13.53
N ASP A 256 14.31 -19.33 -14.13
CA ASP A 256 13.66 -20.34 -14.97
C ASP A 256 12.65 -21.19 -14.19
N ALA A 257 12.99 -21.53 -12.94
CA ALA A 257 12.10 -22.27 -12.05
C ALA A 257 10.80 -21.50 -11.78
N GLY A 258 10.88 -20.19 -11.51
CA GLY A 258 9.71 -19.36 -11.29
C GLY A 258 8.87 -19.15 -12.56
N ARG A 259 9.50 -19.02 -13.74
CA ARG A 259 8.77 -18.99 -15.02
C ARG A 259 8.01 -20.29 -15.28
N ARG A 260 8.64 -21.45 -15.03
CA ARG A 260 7.97 -22.77 -15.11
C ARG A 260 6.82 -22.88 -14.11
N ALA A 261 7.01 -22.40 -12.88
CA ALA A 261 5.97 -22.42 -11.87
C ALA A 261 4.74 -21.59 -12.27
N VAL A 262 4.96 -20.39 -12.82
CA VAL A 262 3.87 -19.53 -13.34
C VAL A 262 3.14 -20.23 -14.49
N ALA A 263 3.87 -20.88 -15.41
CA ALA A 263 3.26 -21.60 -16.52
C ALA A 263 2.42 -22.80 -16.05
N ALA A 264 2.95 -23.59 -15.10
CA ALA A 264 2.25 -24.73 -14.50
C ALA A 264 0.99 -24.30 -13.74
N TRP A 265 1.11 -23.28 -12.87
CA TRP A 265 -0.03 -22.70 -12.15
C TRP A 265 -1.09 -22.17 -13.11
N SER A 266 -0.68 -21.41 -14.13
CA SER A 266 -1.61 -20.86 -15.13
C SER A 266 -2.31 -21.94 -15.94
N LYS A 267 -1.61 -23.03 -16.27
CA LYS A 267 -2.20 -24.18 -16.94
C LYS A 267 -3.25 -24.84 -16.04
N TRP A 268 -2.89 -25.10 -14.79
CA TRP A 268 -3.82 -25.71 -13.84
C TRP A 268 -5.08 -24.85 -13.64
N VAL A 269 -4.95 -23.53 -13.49
CA VAL A 269 -6.11 -22.62 -13.38
C VAL A 269 -6.97 -22.67 -14.64
N ARG A 270 -6.38 -22.69 -15.85
CA ARG A 270 -7.15 -22.84 -17.10
C ARG A 270 -7.96 -24.14 -17.16
N ASP A 271 -7.40 -25.21 -16.62
CA ASP A 271 -8.02 -26.53 -16.68
C ASP A 271 -9.08 -26.75 -15.59
N ASN A 272 -9.07 -25.95 -14.51
CA ASN A 272 -9.89 -26.19 -13.31
C ASN A 272 -10.82 -25.04 -12.91
N ALA A 273 -10.67 -23.84 -13.47
CA ALA A 273 -11.53 -22.70 -13.13
C ALA A 273 -12.70 -22.56 -14.11
N THR A 274 -13.87 -22.22 -13.59
CA THR A 274 -15.10 -22.03 -14.38
C THR A 274 -15.22 -20.57 -14.82
N ALA A 275 -15.17 -20.32 -16.14
CA ALA A 275 -15.03 -18.97 -16.70
C ALA A 275 -16.10 -17.95 -16.23
N ASP A 276 -17.34 -18.38 -16.02
CA ASP A 276 -18.45 -17.53 -15.59
C ASP A 276 -18.55 -17.35 -14.07
N GLN A 277 -17.82 -18.16 -13.28
CA GLN A 277 -17.77 -18.12 -11.81
C GLN A 277 -16.43 -17.61 -11.27
N HIS A 278 -15.49 -17.26 -12.14
CA HIS A 278 -14.10 -17.01 -11.78
C HIS A 278 -13.65 -15.57 -12.04
N TYR A 279 -12.84 -15.06 -11.13
CA TYR A 279 -12.00 -13.88 -11.35
C TYR A 279 -10.61 -14.13 -10.80
N TRP A 280 -9.62 -13.39 -11.29
CA TRP A 280 -8.23 -13.64 -10.92
C TRP A 280 -7.38 -12.38 -10.85
N ALA A 281 -6.37 -12.41 -9.99
CA ALA A 281 -5.49 -11.28 -9.72
C ALA A 281 -4.01 -11.70 -9.77
N VAL A 282 -3.19 -10.86 -10.43
CA VAL A 282 -1.73 -11.02 -10.49
C VAL A 282 -1.00 -9.68 -10.39
N ASN A 283 0.29 -9.71 -10.03
CA ASN A 283 1.11 -8.49 -10.13
C ASN A 283 1.09 -7.91 -11.56
N LYS A 284 0.97 -6.58 -11.72
CA LYS A 284 0.80 -5.88 -13.02
C LYS A 284 1.74 -6.34 -14.15
N ARG A 285 2.99 -6.70 -13.82
CA ARG A 285 3.98 -7.20 -14.81
C ARG A 285 3.62 -8.55 -15.44
N ARG A 286 2.56 -9.21 -14.99
CA ARG A 286 2.07 -10.53 -15.43
C ARG A 286 0.64 -10.44 -15.97
N GLY A 287 0.21 -9.24 -16.37
CA GLY A 287 -1.16 -9.01 -16.81
C GLY A 287 -1.57 -9.77 -18.08
N ASP A 288 -0.61 -10.41 -18.75
CA ASP A 288 -0.73 -11.13 -20.02
C ASP A 288 -1.19 -12.59 -19.88
N LEU A 289 -1.40 -13.09 -18.65
CA LEU A 289 -1.94 -14.43 -18.45
C LEU A 289 -3.35 -14.52 -19.05
N ARG A 290 -3.56 -15.43 -20.01
CA ARG A 290 -4.89 -15.76 -20.52
C ARG A 290 -5.50 -16.84 -19.64
N LEU A 291 -6.23 -16.43 -18.60
CA LEU A 291 -6.95 -17.32 -17.69
C LEU A 291 -8.48 -17.15 -17.85
N PRO A 292 -9.29 -18.16 -17.52
CA PRO A 292 -10.75 -18.05 -17.55
C PRO A 292 -11.25 -16.95 -16.61
N GLY A 293 -12.36 -16.31 -16.97
CA GLY A 293 -13.02 -15.30 -16.13
C GLY A 293 -12.38 -13.91 -16.17
N GLU A 294 -12.74 -13.07 -15.20
CA GLU A 294 -12.35 -11.65 -15.20
C GLU A 294 -11.00 -11.39 -14.52
N GLN A 295 -10.09 -10.73 -15.22
CA GLN A 295 -8.87 -10.23 -14.62
C GLN A 295 -9.14 -8.98 -13.77
N VAL A 296 -8.63 -8.98 -12.54
CA VAL A 296 -8.74 -7.83 -11.64
C VAL A 296 -7.37 -7.33 -11.17
N SER A 297 -7.30 -6.05 -10.84
CA SER A 297 -6.14 -5.48 -10.17
C SER A 297 -6.04 -6.06 -8.75
N PRO A 298 -4.84 -6.41 -8.24
CA PRO A 298 -4.66 -6.75 -6.83
C PRO A 298 -5.10 -5.64 -5.87
N LYS A 299 -5.14 -4.38 -6.33
CA LYS A 299 -5.60 -3.21 -5.56
C LYS A 299 -7.08 -2.91 -5.84
N ILE A 300 -7.96 -3.82 -5.45
CA ILE A 300 -9.41 -3.84 -5.72
C ILE A 300 -10.30 -3.38 -4.55
N ALA A 301 -9.80 -2.49 -3.69
CA ALA A 301 -10.62 -1.87 -2.63
C ALA A 301 -11.92 -1.26 -3.20
N GLY A 302 -12.98 -1.17 -2.39
CA GLY A 302 -14.26 -0.56 -2.79
C GLY A 302 -15.17 -1.36 -3.74
N SER A 303 -14.68 -2.24 -4.63
CA SER A 303 -15.53 -2.87 -5.66
C SER A 303 -16.50 -3.94 -5.13
N ASN A 304 -17.77 -3.90 -5.57
CA ASN A 304 -18.78 -4.93 -5.30
C ASN A 304 -19.11 -5.77 -6.55
N LYS A 305 -18.39 -5.56 -7.66
CA LYS A 305 -18.72 -6.16 -8.97
C LYS A 305 -18.71 -7.69 -8.91
N TYR A 306 -17.80 -8.30 -8.16
CA TYR A 306 -17.51 -9.75 -8.23
C TYR A 306 -18.24 -10.58 -7.19
N ARG A 307 -19.14 -9.97 -6.40
CA ARG A 307 -19.78 -10.60 -5.24
C ARG A 307 -20.69 -11.79 -5.57
N PHE A 308 -20.98 -12.01 -6.85
CA PHE A 308 -21.77 -13.14 -7.32
C PHE A 308 -20.92 -14.37 -7.70
N LEU A 309 -19.61 -14.18 -7.85
CA LEU A 309 -18.64 -15.22 -8.24
C LEU A 309 -18.23 -16.08 -7.03
N THR A 310 -17.97 -17.36 -7.26
CA THR A 310 -17.59 -18.34 -6.22
C THR A 310 -16.16 -18.86 -6.37
N GLU A 311 -15.44 -18.48 -7.42
CA GLU A 311 -14.06 -18.91 -7.66
C GLU A 311 -13.12 -17.71 -7.77
N CYS A 312 -11.96 -17.77 -7.10
CA CYS A 312 -10.92 -16.74 -7.20
C CYS A 312 -9.52 -17.35 -7.26
N SER A 313 -8.70 -16.94 -8.22
CA SER A 313 -7.29 -17.33 -8.29
C SER A 313 -6.36 -16.13 -8.13
N VAL A 314 -5.33 -16.28 -7.27
CA VAL A 314 -4.41 -15.20 -6.94
C VAL A 314 -2.96 -15.66 -7.08
N LEU A 315 -2.22 -15.04 -8.01
CA LEU A 315 -0.78 -15.19 -8.16
C LEU A 315 -0.12 -13.84 -7.87
N TYR A 316 0.05 -13.56 -6.57
CA TYR A 316 0.45 -12.25 -6.06
C TYR A 316 1.58 -12.35 -5.04
N SER A 317 2.48 -11.38 -5.05
CA SER A 317 3.48 -11.16 -4.01
C SER A 317 3.75 -9.66 -3.87
N ALA A 318 3.84 -9.16 -2.64
CA ALA A 318 4.10 -7.75 -2.34
C ALA A 318 4.98 -7.58 -1.10
N LYS A 319 6.10 -8.29 -1.12
CA LYS A 319 7.12 -8.28 -0.08
C LYS A 319 7.89 -6.97 -0.12
N ALA A 320 8.26 -6.44 1.06
CA ALA A 320 9.13 -5.29 1.15
C ALA A 320 10.53 -5.61 0.61
N SER A 321 11.18 -4.59 0.07
CA SER A 321 12.61 -4.59 -0.19
C SER A 321 13.41 -4.58 1.11
N ASP A 322 14.65 -5.07 1.07
CA ASP A 322 15.56 -5.00 2.21
C ASP A 322 15.80 -3.56 2.68
N ALA A 323 15.78 -2.58 1.77
CA ALA A 323 15.90 -1.18 2.10
C ALA A 323 14.73 -0.70 2.96
N GLU A 324 13.48 -0.98 2.54
CA GLU A 324 12.27 -0.63 3.29
C GLU A 324 12.30 -1.21 4.71
N ASN A 325 12.62 -2.51 4.87
CA ASN A 325 12.66 -3.14 6.19
C ASN A 325 13.69 -2.51 7.11
N LYS A 326 14.88 -2.16 6.58
CA LYS A 326 15.93 -1.50 7.36
C LYS A 326 15.47 -0.14 7.86
N VAL A 327 14.73 0.62 7.06
CA VAL A 327 14.24 1.95 7.47
C VAL A 327 13.16 1.80 8.51
N PHE A 328 12.21 0.88 8.34
CA PHE A 328 11.18 0.65 9.36
C PHE A 328 11.78 0.21 10.69
N ALA A 329 12.73 -0.73 10.66
CA ALA A 329 13.46 -1.13 11.86
C ALA A 329 14.21 0.06 12.48
N ALA A 330 14.89 0.89 11.68
CA ALA A 330 15.57 2.08 12.18
C ALA A 330 14.62 3.11 12.80
N MET A 331 13.51 3.43 12.12
CA MET A 331 12.52 4.42 12.57
C MET A 331 11.79 3.99 13.84
N THR A 332 11.58 2.69 14.02
CA THR A 332 10.76 2.14 15.12
C THR A 332 11.56 1.38 16.18
N GLY A 333 12.90 1.47 16.16
CA GLY A 333 13.75 0.73 17.09
C GLY A 333 13.63 -0.80 16.97
N GLY A 334 13.27 -1.30 15.79
CA GLY A 334 13.12 -2.73 15.48
C GLY A 334 11.71 -3.29 15.70
N LEU A 335 10.74 -2.46 16.10
CA LEU A 335 9.35 -2.92 16.32
C LEU A 335 8.63 -3.33 15.04
N LEU A 336 9.02 -2.76 13.89
CA LEU A 336 8.52 -3.12 12.57
C LEU A 336 9.54 -3.94 11.80
N ASP A 337 9.20 -5.22 11.59
CA ASP A 337 10.02 -6.17 10.85
C ASP A 337 9.44 -6.51 9.46
N TYR A 338 10.13 -7.42 8.77
CA TYR A 338 9.72 -7.91 7.44
C TYR A 338 8.30 -8.49 7.41
N GLU A 339 7.93 -9.24 8.45
CA GLU A 339 6.63 -9.93 8.49
C GLU A 339 5.50 -8.94 8.76
N ALA A 340 5.72 -7.90 9.56
CA ALA A 340 4.76 -6.80 9.74
C ALA A 340 4.49 -6.08 8.41
N VAL A 341 5.53 -5.81 7.62
CA VAL A 341 5.35 -5.17 6.31
C VAL A 341 4.66 -6.10 5.32
N ARG A 342 5.01 -7.39 5.31
CA ARG A 342 4.35 -8.40 4.46
C ARG A 342 2.88 -8.57 4.82
N ARG A 343 2.55 -8.58 6.12
CA ARG A 343 1.17 -8.69 6.60
C ARG A 343 0.29 -7.56 6.06
N ASP A 344 0.83 -6.36 5.97
CA ASP A 344 0.13 -5.16 5.48
C ASP A 344 0.06 -5.07 3.95
N ARG A 345 1.12 -5.47 3.23
CA ARG A 345 1.19 -5.26 1.77
C ARG A 345 0.72 -6.44 0.95
N GLU A 346 0.97 -7.67 1.41
CA GLU A 346 0.64 -8.88 0.65
C GLU A 346 -0.66 -9.48 1.18
N PHE A 347 -0.71 -9.72 2.48
CA PHE A 347 -1.81 -10.45 3.10
C PHE A 347 -3.10 -9.62 3.21
N GLU A 348 -3.02 -8.31 3.46
CA GLU A 348 -4.20 -7.45 3.39
C GLU A 348 -4.77 -7.40 1.97
N ASP A 349 -3.92 -7.28 0.95
CA ASP A 349 -4.38 -7.34 -0.45
C ASP A 349 -5.03 -8.70 -0.75
N LEU A 350 -4.47 -9.81 -0.26
CA LEU A 350 -5.10 -11.13 -0.42
C LEU A 350 -6.51 -11.17 0.18
N ILE A 351 -6.70 -10.67 1.41
CA ILE A 351 -8.03 -10.56 2.01
C ILE A 351 -8.95 -9.73 1.11
N GLN A 352 -8.48 -8.55 0.70
CA GLN A 352 -9.26 -7.63 -0.11
C GLN A 352 -9.62 -8.18 -1.49
N ILE A 353 -8.79 -9.05 -2.08
CA ILE A 353 -9.06 -9.73 -3.36
C ILE A 353 -10.06 -10.86 -3.14
N VAL A 354 -9.80 -11.77 -2.19
CA VAL A 354 -10.62 -12.97 -1.94
C VAL A 354 -12.02 -12.58 -1.47
N PHE A 355 -12.13 -11.54 -0.64
CA PHE A 355 -13.40 -11.03 -0.12
C PHE A 355 -14.18 -10.14 -1.10
N ARG A 356 -13.85 -10.20 -2.41
CA ARG A 356 -14.68 -9.64 -3.50
C ARG A 356 -15.62 -10.66 -4.11
N SER A 357 -15.40 -11.95 -3.83
CA SER A 357 -16.29 -13.04 -4.18
C SER A 357 -17.60 -13.00 -3.38
N SER A 358 -18.44 -14.02 -3.57
CA SER A 358 -19.61 -14.32 -2.74
C SER A 358 -19.31 -14.46 -1.24
N LEU A 359 -18.04 -14.60 -0.82
CA LEU A 359 -17.66 -14.50 0.59
C LEU A 359 -18.04 -13.15 1.22
N ARG A 360 -18.30 -12.10 0.42
CA ARG A 360 -18.78 -10.80 0.92
C ARG A 360 -20.29 -10.75 1.18
N MET A 361 -21.03 -11.77 0.75
CA MET A 361 -22.48 -11.84 0.85
C MET A 361 -22.88 -12.67 2.07
N PRO A 362 -23.45 -12.09 3.15
CA PRO A 362 -23.71 -12.80 4.40
C PRO A 362 -24.69 -13.97 4.27
N ASP A 363 -25.64 -13.86 3.35
CA ASP A 363 -26.76 -14.78 3.14
C ASP A 363 -26.51 -15.86 2.09
N ASP A 364 -25.44 -15.74 1.30
CA ASP A 364 -25.02 -16.76 0.34
C ASP A 364 -24.53 -18.01 1.09
N VAL A 365 -24.76 -19.19 0.54
CA VAL A 365 -24.38 -20.49 1.14
C VAL A 365 -23.61 -21.37 0.17
N ARG A 366 -23.38 -20.88 -1.06
CA ARG A 366 -22.66 -21.63 -2.09
C ARG A 366 -21.21 -21.85 -1.65
N PRO A 367 -20.62 -23.01 -2.01
CA PRO A 367 -19.21 -23.27 -1.75
C PRO A 367 -18.36 -22.27 -2.52
N VAL A 368 -17.22 -21.88 -1.93
CA VAL A 368 -16.26 -20.96 -2.54
C VAL A 368 -14.92 -21.65 -2.68
N THR A 369 -14.27 -21.49 -3.84
CA THR A 369 -12.92 -21.97 -4.09
C THR A 369 -11.97 -20.80 -4.29
N VAL A 370 -10.88 -20.80 -3.51
CA VAL A 370 -9.80 -19.83 -3.60
C VAL A 370 -8.52 -20.59 -3.97
N THR A 371 -7.82 -20.16 -5.00
CA THR A 371 -6.52 -20.73 -5.37
C THR A 371 -5.44 -19.68 -5.16
N VAL A 372 -4.49 -19.94 -4.27
CA VAL A 372 -3.31 -19.12 -4.05
C VAL A 372 -2.04 -19.87 -4.46
N TYR A 373 -0.89 -19.19 -4.44
CA TYR A 373 0.34 -19.82 -4.89
C TYR A 373 0.94 -20.75 -3.83
N ASP A 374 1.17 -20.25 -2.62
CA ASP A 374 1.92 -20.97 -1.59
C ASP A 374 1.11 -21.27 -0.31
N LYS A 375 1.63 -22.23 0.45
CA LYS A 375 1.05 -22.69 1.72
C LYS A 375 0.86 -21.58 2.74
N GLU A 376 1.77 -20.60 2.81
CA GLU A 376 1.67 -19.53 3.81
C GLU A 376 0.51 -18.59 3.49
N GLN A 377 0.29 -18.26 2.21
CA GLN A 377 -0.89 -17.51 1.77
C GLN A 377 -2.18 -18.26 2.11
N ALA A 378 -2.22 -19.57 1.87
CA ALA A 378 -3.40 -20.40 2.14
C ALA A 378 -3.72 -20.50 3.62
N THR A 379 -2.68 -20.78 4.43
CA THR A 379 -2.78 -20.87 5.89
C THR A 379 -3.22 -19.53 6.48
N PHE A 380 -2.62 -18.43 6.02
CA PHE A 380 -3.00 -17.08 6.45
C PHE A 380 -4.48 -16.78 6.22
N LEU A 381 -5.01 -17.07 5.03
CA LEU A 381 -6.42 -16.84 4.72
C LEU A 381 -7.34 -17.69 5.60
N ALA A 382 -7.01 -18.98 5.80
CA ALA A 382 -7.80 -19.85 6.66
C ALA A 382 -7.82 -19.36 8.12
N ASP A 383 -6.67 -18.96 8.65
CA ASP A 383 -6.56 -18.42 10.01
C ASP A 383 -7.27 -17.08 10.15
N TYR A 384 -7.21 -16.22 9.13
CA TYR A 384 -7.94 -14.96 9.11
C TYR A 384 -9.46 -15.17 9.23
N PHE A 385 -10.04 -16.03 8.38
CA PHE A 385 -11.49 -16.26 8.42
C PHE A 385 -11.94 -16.87 9.75
N ARG A 386 -11.13 -17.77 10.33
CA ARG A 386 -11.38 -18.33 11.65
C ARG A 386 -11.31 -17.26 12.74
N ALA A 387 -10.25 -16.45 12.76
CA ALA A 387 -10.04 -15.41 13.78
C ALA A 387 -11.08 -14.29 13.72
N ALA A 388 -11.57 -13.98 12.52
CA ALA A 388 -12.65 -13.01 12.32
C ALA A 388 -14.05 -13.57 12.66
N GLY A 389 -14.15 -14.85 13.04
CA GLY A 389 -15.41 -15.47 13.48
C GLY A 389 -16.38 -15.80 12.35
N PHE A 390 -15.92 -15.88 11.10
CA PHE A 390 -16.79 -16.31 10.01
C PHE A 390 -17.13 -17.79 10.14
N PRO A 391 -18.41 -18.19 9.94
CA PRO A 391 -18.85 -19.58 10.09
C PRO A 391 -18.50 -20.46 8.88
N PHE A 392 -17.36 -20.21 8.24
CA PHE A 392 -16.92 -20.95 7.05
C PHE A 392 -16.24 -22.25 7.45
N ARG A 393 -16.58 -23.34 6.75
CA ARG A 393 -15.92 -24.64 6.88
C ARG A 393 -14.73 -24.66 5.94
N THR A 394 -13.58 -24.24 6.45
CA THR A 394 -12.37 -24.03 5.64
C THR A 394 -11.53 -25.29 5.51
N SER A 395 -11.18 -25.67 4.29
CA SER A 395 -10.26 -26.78 3.97
C SER A 395 -9.06 -26.27 3.17
N LEU A 396 -7.85 -26.70 3.51
CA LEU A 396 -6.64 -26.44 2.73
C LEU A 396 -6.31 -27.65 1.85
N ASN A 397 -6.04 -27.42 0.58
CA ASN A 397 -5.74 -28.49 -0.38
C ASN A 397 -4.43 -28.21 -1.13
N PHE A 398 -3.47 -29.13 -1.02
CA PHE A 398 -2.22 -29.05 -1.76
C PHE A 398 -2.38 -29.65 -3.15
N ILE A 399 -2.11 -28.85 -4.17
CA ILE A 399 -2.11 -29.26 -5.57
C ILE A 399 -0.65 -29.43 -6.00
N ASP A 400 -0.20 -30.68 -6.09
CA ASP A 400 1.14 -30.97 -6.57
C ASP A 400 1.23 -30.75 -8.10
N LEU A 401 1.87 -29.63 -8.48
CA LEU A 401 2.17 -29.31 -9.87
C LEU A 401 3.59 -29.72 -10.30
N GLY A 402 4.29 -30.54 -9.49
CA GLY A 402 5.68 -30.94 -9.74
C GLY A 402 6.69 -29.79 -9.55
N LEU A 403 6.33 -28.77 -8.75
CA LEU A 403 7.16 -27.60 -8.50
C LEU A 403 8.22 -27.93 -7.46
N THR A 404 9.41 -28.30 -7.92
CA THR A 404 10.58 -28.47 -7.03
C THR A 404 11.40 -27.19 -7.00
N TYR A 405 11.57 -26.60 -5.81
CA TYR A 405 12.45 -25.44 -5.63
C TYR A 405 13.57 -25.74 -4.63
N LYS A 406 14.79 -25.95 -5.15
CA LYS A 406 15.99 -25.90 -4.32
C LYS A 406 16.51 -24.48 -4.30
N LYS A 407 16.33 -23.77 -3.18
CA LYS A 407 16.91 -22.44 -2.96
C LYS A 407 18.41 -22.49 -3.24
N ALA A 408 18.88 -21.72 -4.22
CA ALA A 408 20.30 -21.61 -4.48
C ALA A 408 20.99 -21.10 -3.21
N LYS A 409 22.08 -21.77 -2.79
CA LYS A 409 22.88 -21.28 -1.66
C LYS A 409 23.34 -19.86 -2.00
N PRO A 410 23.14 -18.86 -1.11
CA PRO A 410 23.57 -17.51 -1.38
C PRO A 410 25.06 -17.53 -1.76
N GLY A 411 25.39 -16.89 -2.89
CA GLY A 411 26.77 -16.75 -3.31
C GLY A 411 27.61 -16.11 -2.21
N ARG A 412 28.91 -16.38 -2.20
CA ARG A 412 29.86 -15.78 -1.24
C ARG A 412 29.65 -14.26 -1.26
N LYS A 413 29.24 -13.68 -0.12
CA LYS A 413 29.12 -12.22 0.03
C LYS A 413 30.44 -11.60 -0.44
N ALA A 414 30.35 -10.57 -1.27
CA ALA A 414 31.52 -9.80 -1.67
C ALA A 414 32.22 -9.33 -0.39
N ASP A 415 33.52 -9.60 -0.31
CA ASP A 415 34.34 -9.16 0.81
C ASP A 415 34.40 -7.63 0.77
N PRO A 416 33.86 -6.92 1.79
CA PRO A 416 33.81 -5.46 1.78
C PRO A 416 35.20 -4.81 1.82
N LEU A 417 36.25 -5.57 2.13
CA LEU A 417 37.64 -5.11 2.11
C LEU A 417 38.33 -5.30 0.76
N LYS A 418 37.69 -5.97 -0.21
CA LYS A 418 38.21 -6.07 -1.57
C LYS A 418 37.70 -4.93 -2.43
N VAL A 419 38.64 -4.15 -2.97
CA VAL A 419 38.36 -3.14 -4.00
C VAL A 419 37.51 -3.77 -5.11
N PRO A 420 36.35 -3.20 -5.47
CA PRO A 420 35.49 -3.73 -6.51
C PRO A 420 36.26 -3.82 -7.82
N LYS A 421 36.31 -5.02 -8.41
CA LYS A 421 36.93 -5.21 -9.72
C LYS A 421 36.19 -4.41 -10.79
N THR A 422 36.93 -3.60 -11.53
CA THR A 422 36.46 -2.91 -12.74
C THR A 422 35.88 -3.91 -13.75
N ALA A 423 35.07 -3.42 -14.69
CA ALA A 423 34.49 -4.27 -15.73
C ALA A 423 35.58 -4.97 -16.57
N ALA A 424 36.71 -4.30 -16.80
CA ALA A 424 37.88 -4.83 -17.49
C ALA A 424 38.53 -5.99 -16.72
N GLU A 425 38.73 -5.83 -15.40
CA GLU A 425 39.29 -6.87 -14.54
C GLU A 425 38.38 -8.09 -14.42
N ARG A 426 37.06 -7.90 -14.37
CA ARG A 426 36.09 -9.01 -14.40
C ARG A 426 36.13 -9.78 -15.72
N ALA A 427 36.26 -9.08 -16.84
CA ALA A 427 36.40 -9.70 -18.16
C ALA A 427 37.75 -10.40 -18.35
N ALA A 428 38.82 -9.93 -17.69
CA ALA A 428 40.13 -10.58 -17.69
C ALA A 428 40.12 -11.86 -16.83
N ASP A 429 39.57 -11.80 -15.61
CA ASP A 429 39.38 -12.95 -14.72
C ASP A 429 38.57 -14.06 -15.37
N TYR A 430 37.49 -13.69 -16.08
CA TYR A 430 36.65 -14.64 -16.80
C TYR A 430 37.40 -15.34 -17.93
N ARG A 431 38.22 -14.58 -18.68
CA ARG A 431 39.09 -15.13 -19.73
C ARG A 431 40.16 -16.06 -19.16
N ALA A 432 40.78 -15.67 -18.04
CA ALA A 432 41.78 -16.48 -17.35
C ALA A 432 41.20 -17.79 -16.81
N ARG A 433 40.01 -17.77 -16.20
CA ARG A 433 39.31 -18.99 -15.75
C ARG A 433 38.93 -19.91 -16.90
N LYS A 434 38.48 -19.34 -18.02
CA LYS A 434 38.11 -20.13 -19.21
C LYS A 434 39.34 -20.75 -19.89
N ALA A 435 40.50 -20.10 -19.82
CA ALA A 435 41.77 -20.63 -20.29
C ALA A 435 42.31 -21.74 -19.37
N ALA A 436 42.14 -21.62 -18.05
CA ALA A 436 42.55 -22.64 -17.07
C ALA A 436 41.61 -23.87 -17.01
N ALA A 437 40.45 -23.79 -17.66
CA ALA A 437 39.48 -24.89 -17.79
C ALA A 437 39.57 -25.62 -19.15
N ARG A 438 40.55 -25.25 -19.99
CA ARG A 438 41.03 -26.01 -21.13
C ARG A 438 42.36 -26.64 -20.76
#